data_AF-A0AA41WE48-F1
#
_entry.id   AF-A0AA41WE48-F1
#
_cell.length_a   1.000
_cell.length_b   1.000
_cell.length_c   1.000
_cell.angle_alpha   90.00
_cell.angle_beta   90.00
_cell.angle_gamma   90.00
#
_symmetry.space_group_name_H-M   'P 1'
#
loop_
_entity.id
_entity.type
_entity.pdbx_description
1 polymer ?
#
loop_
_entity_poly.entity_id
_entity_poly.type
_entity_poly.pdbx_seq_one_letter_code
_entity_poly.pdbx_strand_id
1 'polypeptide(L)' 'MSFWESLALFGYPISEEFTNPARGLTVQCFRASALRVPPEHPEPYRIQLGRLGADTLAARGW' A
#
# COMPACT_ATOMS: atom_id res chain seq x y z
N MET A 1 10.70 -1.05 14.07
CA MET A 1 11.18 -0.57 12.76
C MET A 1 11.46 0.92 12.86
N SER A 2 12.66 1.34 12.50
CA SER A 2 13.09 2.74 12.53
C SER A 2 12.62 3.50 11.28
N PHE A 3 12.61 4.83 11.37
CA PHE A 3 12.28 5.71 10.24
C PHE A 3 13.16 5.43 9.01
N TRP A 4 14.46 5.23 9.22
CA TRP A 4 15.41 4.98 8.14
C TRP A 4 15.20 3.62 7.45
N GLU A 5 14.85 2.58 8.21
CA GLU A 5 14.52 1.27 7.64
C GLU A 5 13.24 1.34 6.80
N SER A 6 12.21 2.05 7.27
CA SER A 6 10.97 2.28 6.52
C SER A 6 11.24 3.06 5.23
N LEU A 7 12.06 4.11 5.30
CA LEU A 7 12.46 4.91 4.15
C LEU A 7 13.24 4.09 3.11
N ALA A 8 14.13 3.21 3.55
CA ALA A 8 14.89 2.34 2.65
C ALA A 8 14.01 1.31 1.94
N LEU A 9 12.94 0.84 2.58
CA LEU A 9 12.07 -0.22 2.03
C LEU A 9 10.93 0.33 1.16
N PHE A 10 10.32 1.45 1.53
CA PHE A 10 9.13 1.99 0.87
C PHE A 10 9.38 3.33 0.15
N GLY A 11 10.44 4.04 0.53
CA GLY A 11 10.70 5.41 0.09
C GLY A 11 9.90 6.46 0.87
N TYR A 12 9.96 7.70 0.41
CA TYR A 12 9.23 8.79 1.06
C TYR A 12 7.72 8.61 0.89
N PRO A 13 6.90 8.93 1.93
CA PRO A 13 5.47 9.01 1.78
C PRO A 13 5.14 10.11 0.76
N ILE A 14 4.23 9.82 -0.17
CA ILE A 14 3.81 10.75 -1.22
C ILE A 14 2.35 11.19 -1.05
N SER A 15 1.62 10.58 -0.11
CA SER A 15 0.28 10.95 0.29
C SER A 15 0.16 10.87 1.81
N GLU A 16 -0.94 11.35 2.37
CA GLU A 16 -1.38 10.92 3.70
C GLU A 16 -2.09 9.55 3.61
N GLU A 17 -2.42 8.97 4.77
CA GLU A 17 -3.25 7.78 4.84
C GLU A 17 -4.69 8.15 4.52
N PHE A 18 -5.33 7.39 3.64
CA PHE A 18 -6.74 7.61 3.29
C PHE A 18 -7.49 6.31 3.11
N THR A 19 -8.79 6.35 3.37
CA THR A 19 -9.69 5.23 3.09
C THR A 19 -10.18 5.34 1.67
N ASN A 20 -9.93 4.32 0.85
CA ASN A 20 -10.48 4.22 -0.49
C ASN A 20 -11.99 3.94 -0.39
N PRO A 21 -12.87 4.88 -0.80
CA PRO A 21 -14.31 4.74 -0.64
C PRO A 21 -14.92 3.65 -1.53
N ALA A 22 -14.26 3.24 -2.60
CA ALA A 22 -14.75 2.21 -3.51
C ALA A 22 -14.54 0.78 -2.98
N ARG A 23 -13.58 0.58 -2.07
CA ARG A 23 -13.21 -0.76 -1.56
C ARG A 23 -13.12 -0.85 -0.03
N GLY A 24 -13.32 0.26 0.69
CA GLY A 24 -13.18 0.32 2.14
C GLY A 24 -11.76 0.03 2.64
N LEU A 25 -10.75 0.17 1.78
CA LEU A 25 -9.35 -0.13 2.11
C LEU A 25 -8.66 1.10 2.66
N THR A 26 -7.96 0.98 3.78
CA THR A 26 -7.03 2.04 4.21
C THR A 26 -5.74 1.92 3.41
N VAL A 27 -5.31 3.01 2.79
CA VAL A 27 -4.17 3.04 1.87
C VAL A 27 -3.21 4.16 2.24
N GLN A 28 -1.92 3.86 2.20
CA GLN A 28 -0.84 4.83 2.33
C GLN A 28 0.14 4.65 1.16
N CYS A 29 0.35 5.70 0.36
CA CYS A 29 1.22 5.67 -0.80
C CYS A 29 2.63 6.15 -0.45
N PHE A 30 3.63 5.43 -0.96
CA PHE A 30 5.04 5.79 -0.93
C PHE A 30 5.60 5.81 -2.35
N ARG A 31 6.76 6.42 -2.54
CA ARG A 31 7.39 6.56 -3.86
C ARG A 31 7.63 5.21 -4.56
N ALA A 32 7.92 4.13 -3.81
CA ALA A 32 8.23 2.82 -4.38
C ALA A 32 7.13 1.75 -4.17
N SER A 33 6.15 2.01 -3.31
CA SER A 33 5.16 1.01 -2.89
C SER A 33 3.88 1.64 -2.35
N ALA A 34 2.78 0.90 -2.33
CA ALA A 34 1.59 1.27 -1.60
C ALA A 34 1.30 0.24 -0.51
N LEU A 35 1.03 0.69 0.72
CA LEU A 35 0.52 -0.17 1.78
C LEU A 35 -1.00 -0.12 1.74
N ARG A 36 -1.64 -1.29 1.78
CA ARG A 36 -3.10 -1.44 1.76
C ARG A 36 -3.54 -2.30 2.92
N VAL A 37 -4.62 -1.90 3.57
CA VAL A 37 -5.21 -2.58 4.71
C VAL A 37 -6.67 -2.89 4.43
N PRO A 38 -7.02 -4.17 4.21
CA PRO A 38 -8.40 -4.59 4.12
C PRO A 38 -9.07 -4.61 5.50
N PRO A 39 -10.36 -4.22 5.58
CA PRO A 39 -11.12 -4.28 6.83
C PRO A 39 -11.39 -5.72 7.28
N GLU A 40 -11.39 -6.68 6.34
CA GLU A 40 -11.77 -8.08 6.56
C GLU A 40 -10.61 -8.97 7.05
N HIS A 41 -9.36 -8.49 7.05
CA HIS A 41 -8.22 -9.28 7.49
C HIS A 41 -7.85 -9.00 8.95
N PRO A 42 -8.03 -9.97 9.87
CA PRO A 42 -7.56 -9.85 11.24
C PRO A 42 -6.03 -9.88 11.31
N GLU A 43 -5.46 -9.31 12.37
CA GLU A 43 -4.02 -9.35 12.62
C GLU A 43 -3.50 -10.80 12.71
N PRO A 44 -2.23 -11.05 12.33
CA PRO A 44 -1.18 -10.07 12.01
C PRO A 44 -1.01 -9.78 10.50
N TYR A 45 -1.78 -10.42 9.61
CA TYR A 45 -1.56 -10.37 8.16
C TYR A 45 -2.43 -9.32 7.43
N ARG A 46 -2.67 -8.15 8.06
CA ARG A 46 -3.58 -7.14 7.49
C ARG A 46 -2.92 -6.25 6.42
N ILE A 47 -1.59 -6.19 6.38
CA ILE A 47 -0.87 -5.29 5.48
C ILE A 47 -0.55 -6.02 4.17
N GLN A 48 -1.06 -5.50 3.05
CA GLN A 48 -0.69 -5.94 1.71
C GLN A 48 0.18 -4.89 1.03
N LEU A 49 1.30 -5.32 0.45
CA LEU A 49 2.16 -4.50 -0.39
C LEU A 49 1.63 -4.49 -1.82
N GLY A 50 1.10 -3.35 -2.23
CA GLY A 50 0.73 -3.09 -3.62
C GLY A 50 1.99 -2.92 -4.48
N ARG A 51 2.25 -3.88 -5.37
CA ARG A 51 3.23 -3.73 -6.45
C ARG A 51 2.60 -2.88 -7.54
N LEU A 52 2.84 -1.56 -7.52
CA LEU A 52 2.23 -0.62 -8.47
C LEU A 52 2.41 -1.05 -9.94
N GLY A 53 3.56 -1.63 -10.30
CA GLY A 53 3.81 -2.13 -11.66
C GLY A 53 2.96 -3.34 -12.06
N ALA A 54 2.79 -4.32 -11.16
CA ALA A 54 1.98 -5.51 -11.43
C ALA A 54 0.47 -5.20 -11.43
N ASP A 55 0.04 -4.31 -10.54
CA ASP A 55 -1.34 -3.81 -10.48
C ASP A 55 -1.69 -3.02 -11.75
N THR A 56 -0.76 -2.20 -12.27
CA THR A 56 -0.92 -1.48 -13.54
C THR A 56 -0.97 -2.44 -14.74
N LEU A 57 -0.15 -3.50 -14.76
CA LEU A 57 -0.21 -4.54 -15.80
C LEU A 57 -1.52 -5.32 -15.73
N ALA A 58 -1.96 -5.75 -14.54
CA ALA A 58 -3.22 -6.45 -14.33
C ALA A 58 -4.44 -5.57 -14.66
N ALA A 59 -4.41 -4.28 -14.31
CA ALA A 59 -5.45 -3.31 -14.64
C ALA A 59 -5.52 -3.00 -16.15
N ARG A 60 -4.41 -3.20 -16.88
CA ARG A 60 -4.34 -3.03 -18.34
C ARG A 60 -4.63 -4.32 -19.11
N GLY A 61 -4.99 -5.41 -18.44
CA GLY A 61 -5.47 -6.64 -19.07
C GLY A 61 -4.47 -7.34 -20.00
N TRP A 62 -3.20 -7.40 -19.58
CA TRP A 62 -2.19 -8.27 -20.21
C TRP A 62 -2.12 -9.62 -19.50
#